data_AF-A0A512PNU2-F1
#
_entry.id   AF-A0A512PNU2-F1
#
_cell.length_a   1.000
_cell.length_b   1.000
_cell.length_c   1.000
_cell.angle_alpha   90.00
_cell.angle_beta   90.00
_cell.angle_gamma   90.00
#
_symmetry.space_group_name_H-M   'P 1'
#
loop_
_entity.id
_entity.type
_entity.pdbx_description
1 polymer ?
#
loop_
_entity_poly.entity_id
_entity_poly.type
_entity_poly.pdbx_seq_one_letter_code
_entity_poly.pdbx_strand_id
1 'polypeptide(L)'
;MAIIQITLSDEEKQQADQLFKQLGMTTSDAIKIFLSQSIQNQGLPFIPHVKDDPRNRKAVYPVIGKDGQLIIPDDTLKELKDWVENG
;
A
#
# COMPACT_ATOMS: atom_id res chain seq x y z
N MET A 1 2.91 -26.50 22.41
CA MET A 1 3.70 -25.89 21.31
C MET A 1 3.04 -26.27 20.01
N ALA A 2 2.79 -25.31 19.11
CA ALA A 2 2.27 -25.57 17.77
C ALA A 2 3.37 -25.32 16.74
N ILE A 3 3.33 -26.03 15.61
CA ILE A 3 4.29 -25.89 14.51
C ILE A 3 3.54 -25.36 13.29
N ILE A 4 4.11 -24.35 12.63
CA ILE A 4 3.62 -23.82 11.35
C ILE A 4 4.67 -24.15 10.30
N GLN A 5 4.26 -24.79 9.21
CA GLN A 5 5.11 -25.05 8.04
C GLN A 5 4.71 -24.09 6.92
N ILE A 6 5.70 -23.42 6.35
CA ILE A 6 5.53 -22.49 5.24
C ILE A 6 6.44 -22.95 4.11
N THR A 7 5.89 -23.05 2.91
CA THR A 7 6.65 -23.37 1.70
C THR A 7 7.00 -22.06 1.00
N LEU A 8 8.29 -21.89 0.72
CA LEU A 8 8.86 -20.76 -0.02
C LEU A 8 9.79 -21.33 -1.09
N SER A 9 9.99 -20.59 -2.17
CA SER A 9 11.14 -20.84 -3.04
C SER A 9 12.45 -20.53 -2.31
N ASP A 10 13.56 -21.10 -2.79
CA ASP A 10 14.89 -20.85 -2.22
C ASP A 10 15.24 -19.35 -2.25
N GLU A 11 14.85 -18.66 -3.33
CA GLU A 11 15.07 -17.23 -3.50
C GLU A 11 14.27 -16.40 -2.48
N GLU A 12 12.96 -16.66 -2.33
CA GLU A 12 12.11 -15.97 -1.34
C GLU A 12 12.63 -16.16 0.08
N LYS A 13 13.05 -17.39 0.41
CA LYS A 13 13.64 -17.69 1.72
C LYS A 13 14.92 -16.90 1.93
N GLN A 14 15.83 -16.88 0.96
CA GLN A 14 17.08 -16.15 1.06
C GLN A 14 16.84 -14.64 1.23
N GLN A 15 15.91 -14.06 0.45
CA GLN A 15 15.55 -12.64 0.54
C GLN A 15 14.96 -12.30 1.92
N ALA A 16 14.04 -13.12 2.43
CA ALA A 16 13.46 -12.93 3.76
C ALA A 16 14.51 -13.02 4.87
N ASP A 17 15.36 -14.06 4.84
CA ASP A 17 16.41 -14.27 5.83
C ASP A 17 17.42 -13.09 5.84
N GLN A 18 17.79 -12.57 4.66
CA GLN A 18 18.66 -11.40 4.54
C GLN A 18 18.00 -10.13 5.08
N LEU A 19 16.74 -9.87 4.72
CA LEU A 19 15.99 -8.71 5.16
C LEU A 19 15.85 -8.68 6.68
N PHE A 20 15.35 -9.75 7.29
CA PHE A 20 15.10 -9.77 8.73
C PHE A 20 16.38 -9.79 9.55
N LYS A 21 17.46 -10.38 9.03
CA LYS A 21 18.78 -10.31 9.66
C LYS A 21 19.30 -8.87 9.76
N GLN A 22 19.06 -8.02 8.75
CA GLN A 22 19.40 -6.59 8.83
C GLN A 22 18.60 -5.85 9.91
N LEU A 23 17.40 -6.33 10.23
CA LEU A 23 16.56 -5.84 11.32
C LEU A 23 16.88 -6.48 12.67
N GLY A 24 17.91 -7.33 12.75
CA GLY A 24 18.34 -7.98 13.99
C GLY A 24 17.43 -9.12 14.46
N MET A 25 16.66 -9.75 13.56
CA MET A 25 15.74 -10.83 13.90
C MET A 25 15.76 -11.98 12.89
N THR A 26 15.15 -13.12 13.25
CA THR A 26 14.96 -14.23 12.31
C THR A 26 13.63 -14.11 11.56
N THR A 27 13.51 -14.81 10.43
CA THR A 27 12.24 -14.93 9.70
C THR A 27 11.12 -15.50 10.60
N SER A 28 11.45 -16.43 11.51
CA SER A 28 10.49 -16.97 12.47
C SER A 28 10.00 -15.92 13.48
N ASP A 29 10.87 -15.00 13.92
CA ASP A 29 10.47 -13.93 14.83
C ASP A 29 9.57 -12.91 14.12
N ALA A 30 9.87 -12.57 12.87
CA ALA A 30 9.03 -11.72 12.05
C ALA A 30 7.62 -12.32 11.84
N ILE A 31 7.53 -13.63 11.57
CA ILE A 31 6.24 -14.33 11.42
C ILE A 31 5.42 -14.29 12.73
N LYS A 32 6.07 -14.44 13.89
CA LYS A 32 5.37 -14.31 15.19
C LYS A 32 4.80 -12.91 15.38
N ILE A 33 5.56 -11.87 15.03
CA ILE A 33 5.09 -10.48 15.08
C ILE A 33 3.88 -10.29 14.15
N PHE A 34 3.97 -10.77 12.91
CA PHE A 34 2.86 -10.72 11.94
C PHE A 34 1.57 -11.33 12.52
N LEU A 35 1.67 -12.53 13.09
CA LEU A 35 0.51 -13.23 13.67
C LEU A 35 -0.03 -12.49 14.90
N SER A 36 0.85 -12.00 15.78
CA SER A 36 0.46 -11.24 16.97
C SER A 36 -0.31 -9.98 16.60
N GLN A 37 0.18 -9.22 15.60
CA GLN A 37 -0.47 -8.00 15.13
C GLN A 37 -1.81 -8.31 14.44
N SER A 38 -1.87 -9.42 13.68
CA SER A 38 -3.11 -9.84 13.02
C SER A 38 -4.22 -10.19 14.03
N ILE A 39 -3.86 -10.92 15.08
CA ILE A 39 -4.79 -11.30 16.16
C ILE A 39 -5.26 -10.06 16.91
N GLN A 40 -4.34 -9.16 17.26
CA GLN A 40 -4.66 -7.93 17.99
C GLN A 40 -5.60 -7.02 17.20
N ASN A 41 -5.38 -6.90 15.89
CA ASN A 41 -6.16 -6.00 15.03
C ASN A 41 -7.41 -6.66 14.44
N GLN A 42 -7.65 -7.95 14.71
CA GLN A 42 -8.72 -8.74 14.08
C GLN A 42 -8.72 -8.60 12.55
N GLY A 43 -7.53 -8.60 11.95
CA GLY A 43 -7.35 -8.24 10.55
C GLY A 43 -5.91 -8.44 10.08
N LEU A 44 -5.56 -7.86 8.93
CA LEU A 44 -4.18 -7.89 8.45
C LEU A 44 -3.31 -6.92 9.27
N PRO A 45 -2.02 -7.25 9.48
CA PRO A 45 -1.12 -6.42 10.28
C PRO A 45 -0.57 -5.21 9.50
N PHE A 46 -1.09 -4.99 8.30
CA PHE A 46 -0.87 -3.84 7.44
C PHE A 46 -2.10 -3.66 6.54
N ILE A 47 -2.26 -2.46 5.98
CA ILE A 47 -3.30 -2.19 4.98
C ILE A 47 -2.79 -2.72 3.63
N PRO A 48 -3.53 -3.61 2.94
CA PRO A 48 -3.14 -4.05 1.61
C PRO A 48 -3.16 -2.88 0.63
N HIS A 49 -2.10 -2.72 -0.12
CA HIS A 49 -2.02 -1.79 -1.23
C HIS A 49 -1.72 -2.57 -2.51
N VAL A 50 -2.50 -2.33 -3.56
CA VAL A 50 -2.03 -2.63 -4.91
C VAL A 50 -0.89 -1.66 -5.19
N LYS A 51 0.18 -2.09 -5.86
CA LYS A 51 1.24 -1.18 -6.30
C LYS A 51 0.57 0.00 -7.00
N ASP A 52 0.64 1.16 -6.36
CA ASP A 52 0.11 2.39 -6.89
C ASP A 52 1.05 2.77 -8.04
N ASP A 53 0.73 2.35 -9.27
CA ASP A 53 1.47 2.81 -10.43
C ASP A 53 1.28 4.34 -10.45
N PRO A 54 2.35 5.15 -10.32
CA PRO A 54 2.21 6.60 -10.35
C PRO A 54 1.51 7.09 -11.63
N ARG A 55 1.49 6.29 -12.70
CA ARG A 55 0.76 6.54 -13.95
C ARG A 55 -0.77 6.33 -13.82
N ASN A 56 -1.22 5.55 -12.84
CA ASN A 56 -2.62 5.35 -12.51
C ASN A 56 -3.14 6.32 -11.43
N ARG A 57 -2.26 7.14 -10.83
CA ARG A 57 -2.69 8.26 -9.98
C ARG A 57 -3.33 9.32 -10.87
N LYS A 58 -4.63 9.20 -11.10
CA LYS A 58 -5.41 10.33 -11.63
C LYS A 58 -5.26 11.49 -10.65
N ALA A 59 -5.03 12.68 -11.19
CA ALA A 59 -5.05 13.88 -10.36
C ALA A 59 -6.41 13.95 -9.65
N VAL A 60 -6.41 14.17 -8.34
CA VAL A 60 -7.64 14.34 -7.53
C VAL A 60 -8.02 15.82 -7.42
N TYR A 61 -7.10 16.71 -7.80
CA TYR A 61 -7.25 18.15 -7.75
C TYR A 61 -7.17 18.77 -9.15
N PRO A 62 -7.89 19.87 -9.41
CA PRO A 62 -7.75 20.62 -10.66
C PRO A 62 -6.32 21.09 -10.88
N VAL A 63 -5.85 21.01 -12.13
CA VAL A 63 -4.52 21.48 -12.54
C VAL A 63 -4.64 22.47 -13.69
N ILE A 64 -3.71 23.43 -13.76
CA ILE A 64 -3.64 24.36 -14.89
C ILE A 64 -2.82 23.72 -16.01
N GLY A 65 -3.47 23.54 -17.16
CA GLY A 65 -2.86 23.07 -18.39
C GLY A 65 -1.81 24.05 -18.92
N LYS A 66 -0.92 23.57 -19.80
CA LYS A 66 0.14 24.40 -20.39
C LYS A 66 -0.40 25.57 -21.24
N ASP A 67 -1.64 25.47 -21.67
CA ASP A 67 -2.41 26.47 -22.40
C ASP A 67 -3.21 27.40 -21.48
N GLY A 68 -3.06 27.27 -20.15
CA GLY A 68 -3.79 28.05 -19.16
C GLY A 68 -5.21 27.54 -18.88
N GLN A 69 -5.64 26.43 -19.50
CA GLN A 69 -6.97 25.88 -19.24
C GLN A 69 -7.00 25.12 -17.91
N LEU A 70 -8.08 25.29 -17.15
CA LEU A 70 -8.31 24.48 -15.95
C LEU A 70 -8.72 23.07 -16.37
N ILE A 71 -7.90 22.08 -16.03
CA ILE A 71 -8.22 20.67 -16.24
C ILE A 71 -8.81 20.14 -14.93
N ILE A 72 -10.08 19.74 -14.98
CA ILE A 72 -10.80 19.12 -13.87
C ILE A 72 -10.85 17.61 -14.11
N PRO A 73 -10.17 16.79 -13.29
CA PRO A 73 -10.20 15.34 -13.44
C PRO A 73 -11.59 14.73 -13.25
N ASP A 74 -11.87 13.62 -13.93
CA ASP A 74 -13.15 12.89 -13.78
C ASP A 74 -13.41 12.39 -12.36
N ASP A 75 -12.35 12.12 -11.60
CA ASP A 75 -12.43 11.59 -10.24
C ASP A 75 -12.38 12.71 -9.18
N THR A 76 -12.55 13.98 -9.58
CA THR A 76 -12.61 15.13 -8.65
C THR A 76 -13.87 15.08 -7.78
N LEU A 77 -13.76 15.54 -6.53
CA LEU A 77 -14.88 15.67 -5.61
C LEU A 77 -16.05 16.42 -6.26
N LYS A 78 -17.27 15.90 -6.09
CA LYS A 78 -18.49 16.46 -6.70
C LYS A 78 -18.70 17.93 -6.32
N GLU A 79 -18.43 18.30 -5.08
CA GLU A 79 -18.53 19.68 -4.59
C GLU A 79 -17.63 20.65 -5.36
N LEU A 80 -16.44 20.22 -5.76
CA LEU A 80 -15.52 21.03 -6.56
C LEU A 80 -16.00 21.15 -8.01
N LYS A 81 -16.57 20.08 -8.58
CA LYS A 81 -17.17 20.14 -9.93
C LYS A 81 -18.35 21.11 -9.95
N ASP A 82 -19.24 20.99 -8.97
CA ASP A 82 -20.43 21.83 -8.84
C ASP A 82 -20.04 23.33 -8.68
N TRP A 83 -18.97 23.64 -7.94
CA TRP A 83 -18.46 25.02 -7.79
C TRP A 83 -17.87 25.60 -9.08
N VAL A 84 -17.16 24.81 -9.89
CA VAL A 84 -16.59 25.30 -11.15
C VAL A 84 -17.66 25.51 -12.22
N GLU A 85 -18.68 24.65 -12.27
CA GLU A 85 -19.76 24.75 -13.26
C GLU A 85 -20.77 25.85 -12.94
N ASN A 86 -20.96 26.20 -11.67
CA ASN A 86 -22.02 27.11 -11.21
C ASN A 86 -21.50 28.36 -10.48
N GLY A 87 -20.19 28.60 -10.49
CA GLY A 87 -19.51 29.74 -9.86
C GLY A 87 -19.51 31.01 -10.69
#